data_AF-A0A8T4DHZ2-F1
#
_entry.id   AF-A0A8T4DHZ2-F1
#
_cell.length_a   1.000
_cell.length_b   1.000
_cell.length_c   1.000
_cell.angle_alpha   90.00
_cell.angle_beta   90.00
_cell.angle_gamma   90.00
#
_symmetry.space_group_name_H-M   'P 1'
#
loop_
_entity.id
_entity.type
_entity.pdbx_description
1 polymer ?
#
loop_
_entity_poly.entity_id
_entity_poly.type
_entity_poly.pdbx_seq_one_letter_code
_entity_poly.pdbx_strand_id
1 'polypeptide(L)'
;MYGYYNIPFGLEESGVSLSLEKDGENFIYQSVSGGARVDKIVLARTGHVLINPIEPMHKPTELTSFLLVELDKTLLVEPAQTKEIFLTYPIEIGVFISSGTVVEVLDIFTLARQKFTLYGDPRNGVICKYWSSNVYSSLPAVDPLCEGVIELSITNTTREWVKVTKAVFNAYGMKMYYNDARVAMKATMKIMHGKIAETDFVDAPVEQGMKKSMELYTAKKLTVTSTKFLMGWGL
;
A
#
# COMPACT_ATOMS: atom_id res chain seq x y z
N MET A 1 -6.96 -1.60 -15.51
CA MET A 1 -5.56 -2.07 -15.30
C MET A 1 -5.42 -3.34 -14.45
N TYR A 2 -6.10 -3.46 -13.30
CA TYR A 2 -5.87 -4.61 -12.41
C TYR A 2 -6.59 -5.87 -12.89
N GLY A 3 -5.94 -7.03 -12.75
CA GLY A 3 -6.53 -8.32 -13.11
C GLY A 3 -5.53 -9.34 -13.62
N TYR A 4 -6.08 -10.42 -14.16
CA TYR A 4 -5.33 -11.52 -14.78
C TYR A 4 -5.34 -11.38 -16.30
N TYR A 5 -4.18 -11.61 -16.91
CA TYR A 5 -3.94 -11.49 -18.33
C TYR A 5 -3.28 -12.77 -18.84
N ASN A 6 -3.75 -13.26 -19.99
CA ASN A 6 -3.07 -14.35 -20.70
C ASN A 6 -1.85 -13.78 -21.43
N ILE A 7 -0.78 -14.57 -21.56
CA ILE A 7 0.39 -14.19 -22.36
C ILE A 7 0.24 -14.75 -23.78
N PRO A 8 0.58 -13.99 -24.84
CA PRO A 8 1.05 -12.60 -24.83
C PRO A 8 -0.07 -11.58 -24.53
N PHE A 9 0.31 -10.39 -24.07
CA PHE A 9 -0.63 -9.27 -23.87
C PHE A 9 0.01 -7.91 -24.13
N GLY A 10 -0.85 -6.90 -24.34
CA GLY A 10 -0.49 -5.49 -24.32
C GLY A 10 -1.58 -4.70 -23.59
N LEU A 11 -1.17 -3.69 -22.83
CA LEU A 11 -2.04 -2.79 -22.08
C LEU A 11 -1.49 -1.37 -22.20
N GLU A 12 -2.37 -0.41 -22.50
CA GLU A 12 -2.06 1.01 -22.45
C GLU A 12 -3.19 1.73 -21.71
N GLU A 13 -2.87 2.35 -20.57
CA GLU A 13 -3.85 2.97 -19.69
C GLU A 13 -3.18 4.04 -18.82
N SER A 14 -3.76 5.24 -18.76
CA SER A 14 -3.32 6.34 -17.86
C SER A 14 -1.82 6.67 -17.92
N GLY A 15 -1.21 6.63 -19.12
CA GLY A 15 0.22 6.92 -19.31
C GLY A 15 1.15 5.77 -18.90
N VAL A 16 0.60 4.58 -18.64
CA VAL A 16 1.34 3.33 -18.46
C VAL A 16 1.16 2.47 -19.70
N SER A 17 2.26 1.97 -20.23
CA SER A 17 2.27 0.94 -21.27
C SER A 17 2.95 -0.31 -20.74
N LEU A 18 2.30 -1.46 -20.82
CA LEU A 18 2.83 -2.77 -20.47
C LEU A 18 2.64 -3.70 -21.66
N SER A 19 3.69 -4.41 -22.05
CA SER A 19 3.59 -5.47 -23.05
C SER A 19 4.38 -6.69 -22.63
N LEU A 20 3.90 -7.84 -23.07
CA LEU A 20 4.62 -9.10 -23.01
C LEU A 20 4.40 -9.80 -24.36
N GLU A 21 5.36 -9.63 -25.26
CA GLU A 21 5.28 -10.10 -26.64
C GLU A 21 6.13 -11.34 -26.86
N LYS A 22 5.75 -12.18 -27.82
CA LYS A 22 6.49 -13.41 -28.13
C LYS A 22 7.71 -13.08 -28.99
N ASP A 23 8.87 -13.59 -28.59
CA ASP A 23 10.12 -13.51 -29.34
C ASP A 23 10.74 -14.92 -29.44
N GLY A 24 10.55 -15.57 -30.58
CA GLY A 24 10.93 -16.97 -30.79
C GLY A 24 10.19 -17.93 -29.84
N GLU A 25 10.94 -18.63 -28.97
CA GLU A 25 10.40 -19.49 -27.91
C GLU A 25 10.18 -18.77 -26.57
N ASN A 26 10.59 -17.50 -26.48
CA ASN A 26 10.56 -16.71 -25.25
C ASN A 26 9.55 -15.56 -25.36
N PHE A 27 9.48 -14.74 -24.31
CA PHE A 27 8.74 -13.50 -24.30
C PHE A 27 9.63 -12.31 -23.93
N ILE A 28 9.30 -11.13 -24.44
CA ILE A 28 9.91 -9.84 -24.04
C ILE A 28 8.85 -9.06 -23.28
N TYR A 29 9.14 -8.77 -22.01
CA TYR A 29 8.38 -7.85 -21.20
C TYR A 29 8.91 -6.43 -21.38
N GLN A 30 8.01 -5.48 -21.65
CA GLN A 30 8.34 -4.06 -21.65
C GLN A 30 7.34 -3.29 -20.80
N SER A 31 7.84 -2.35 -20.00
CA SER A 31 7.00 -1.38 -19.31
C SER A 31 7.51 0.04 -19.54
N VAL A 32 6.57 0.97 -19.68
CA VAL A 32 6.82 2.40 -19.64
C VAL A 32 5.85 3.00 -18.63
N SER A 33 6.37 3.60 -17.55
CA SER A 33 5.58 4.28 -16.53
C SER A 33 6.36 5.44 -15.93
N GLY A 34 5.72 6.61 -15.78
CA GLY A 34 6.35 7.77 -15.14
C GLY A 34 7.69 8.22 -15.76
N GLY A 35 7.89 7.96 -17.07
CA GLY A 35 9.14 8.25 -17.79
C GLY A 35 10.26 7.21 -17.61
N ALA A 36 10.05 6.18 -16.79
CA ALA A 36 10.95 5.04 -16.69
C ALA A 36 10.55 3.95 -17.69
N ARG A 37 11.54 3.26 -18.24
CA ARG A 37 11.37 2.10 -19.11
C ARG A 37 12.07 0.89 -18.50
N VAL A 38 11.38 -0.26 -18.47
CA VAL A 38 11.94 -1.55 -18.08
C VAL A 38 11.78 -2.52 -19.24
N ASP A 39 12.85 -3.26 -19.55
CA ASP A 39 12.83 -4.34 -20.53
C ASP A 39 13.35 -5.62 -19.85
N LYS A 40 12.65 -6.75 -19.99
CA LYS A 40 13.07 -8.07 -19.46
C LYS A 40 12.80 -9.18 -20.46
N ILE A 41 13.70 -10.17 -20.51
CA ILE A 41 13.47 -11.42 -21.24
C ILE A 41 12.84 -12.42 -20.27
N VAL A 42 11.73 -13.03 -20.67
CA VAL A 42 10.98 -14.03 -19.91
C VAL A 42 11.08 -15.38 -20.62
N LEU A 43 11.85 -16.29 -20.03
CA LEU A 43 12.05 -17.65 -20.52
C LEU A 43 10.91 -18.56 -20.05
N ALA A 44 9.70 -18.32 -20.56
CA ALA A 44 8.50 -19.08 -20.24
C ALA A 44 7.84 -19.61 -21.51
N ARG A 45 7.16 -20.75 -21.43
CA ARG A 45 6.35 -21.30 -22.53
C ARG A 45 4.87 -20.95 -22.40
N THR A 46 4.37 -20.92 -21.18
CA THR A 46 2.99 -20.63 -20.80
C THR A 46 2.97 -19.90 -19.46
N GLY A 47 1.87 -19.23 -19.16
CA GLY A 47 1.68 -18.54 -17.88
C GLY A 47 0.57 -17.50 -17.94
N HIS A 48 0.33 -16.88 -16.79
CA HIS A 48 -0.57 -15.74 -16.67
C HIS A 48 0.14 -14.60 -15.99
N VAL A 49 -0.20 -13.38 -16.38
CA VAL A 49 0.26 -12.17 -15.71
C VAL A 49 -0.83 -11.68 -14.77
N LEU A 50 -0.45 -11.37 -13.53
CA LEU A 50 -1.31 -10.70 -12.55
C LEU A 50 -0.80 -9.28 -12.38
N ILE A 51 -1.70 -8.31 -12.51
CA ILE A 51 -1.45 -6.91 -12.19
C ILE A 51 -2.37 -6.53 -11.03
N ASN A 52 -1.79 -6.11 -9.91
CA ASN A 52 -2.55 -5.74 -8.71
C ASN A 52 -1.80 -4.66 -7.91
N PRO A 53 -2.53 -3.89 -7.07
CA PRO A 53 -1.89 -2.91 -6.20
C PRO A 53 -1.10 -3.60 -5.08
N ILE A 54 0.05 -3.07 -4.69
CA ILE A 54 0.91 -3.62 -3.65
C ILE A 54 1.31 -2.53 -2.65
N GLU A 55 1.92 -2.94 -1.54
CA GLU A 55 2.35 -2.04 -0.49
C GLU A 55 3.39 -1.03 -1.01
N PRO A 56 3.28 0.28 -0.69
CA PRO A 56 4.07 1.34 -1.32
C PRO A 56 5.50 1.48 -0.77
N MET A 57 6.27 0.39 -0.76
CA MET A 57 7.56 0.30 -0.08
C MET A 57 8.78 0.18 -1.01
N HIS A 58 8.60 -0.09 -2.31
CA HIS A 58 9.70 -0.45 -3.21
C HIS A 58 10.27 0.71 -4.00
N LYS A 59 9.47 1.76 -4.26
CA LYS A 59 9.90 2.91 -5.06
C LYS A 59 10.13 4.15 -4.22
N PRO A 60 11.15 4.98 -4.51
CA PRO A 60 12.22 4.75 -5.49
C PRO A 60 13.23 3.66 -5.08
N THR A 61 13.27 3.31 -3.79
CA THR A 61 14.08 2.23 -3.23
C THR A 61 13.41 1.65 -1.97
N GLU A 62 13.74 0.40 -1.65
CA GLU A 62 13.25 -0.33 -0.46
C GLU A 62 14.17 -0.02 0.74
N LEU A 63 13.77 0.95 1.57
CA LEU A 63 14.55 1.40 2.74
C LEU A 63 13.83 1.16 4.08
N THR A 64 12.53 0.96 4.05
CA THR A 64 11.69 0.86 5.25
C THR A 64 10.40 0.13 4.91
N SER A 65 9.80 -0.52 5.90
CA SER A 65 8.44 -1.04 5.84
C SER A 65 7.42 -0.08 6.46
N PHE A 66 7.83 1.11 6.91
CA PHE A 66 6.93 2.01 7.64
C PHE A 66 6.36 3.10 6.73
N LEU A 67 5.04 3.28 6.78
CA LEU A 67 4.30 4.38 6.14
C LEU A 67 3.86 5.37 7.21
N LEU A 68 4.30 6.62 7.12
CA LEU A 68 3.79 7.73 7.90
C LEU A 68 2.77 8.50 7.07
N VAL A 69 1.54 8.57 7.55
CA VAL A 69 0.48 9.44 7.05
C VAL A 69 0.36 10.65 7.98
N GLU A 70 0.70 11.82 7.47
CA GLU A 70 0.49 13.10 8.15
C GLU A 70 -0.88 13.66 7.80
N LEU A 71 -1.64 14.03 8.84
CA LEU A 71 -3.00 14.53 8.69
C LEU A 71 -2.96 16.03 8.40
N ASP A 72 -3.72 16.48 7.39
CA ASP A 72 -3.90 17.91 7.08
C ASP A 72 -4.53 18.70 8.24
N LYS A 73 -5.30 18.00 9.08
CA LYS A 73 -6.04 18.53 10.23
C LYS A 73 -5.72 17.73 11.49
N THR A 74 -5.63 18.43 12.61
CA THR A 74 -5.54 17.78 13.92
C THR A 74 -6.89 17.19 14.29
N LEU A 75 -6.90 15.92 14.68
CA LEU A 75 -8.09 15.26 15.20
C LEU A 75 -8.13 15.36 16.72
N LEU A 76 -9.29 15.69 17.27
CA LEU A 76 -9.56 15.61 18.69
C LEU A 76 -10.39 14.36 18.96
N VAL A 77 -9.79 13.37 19.64
CA VAL A 77 -10.45 12.10 19.92
C VAL A 77 -10.92 12.10 21.36
N GLU A 78 -12.24 11.97 21.53
CA GLU A 78 -12.91 11.97 22.84
C GLU A 78 -12.47 10.78 23.71
N PRO A 79 -12.37 10.95 25.04
CA PRO A 79 -12.10 9.84 25.97
C PRO A 79 -13.03 8.65 25.80
N ALA A 80 -12.49 7.43 25.90
CA ALA A 80 -13.24 6.17 25.88
C ALA A 80 -14.17 5.97 24.66
N GLN A 81 -13.86 6.61 23.54
CA GLN A 81 -14.63 6.53 22.30
C GLN A 81 -13.84 5.87 21.16
N THR A 82 -14.59 5.26 20.25
CA THR A 82 -14.11 4.79 18.96
C THR A 82 -14.74 5.64 17.85
N LYS A 83 -13.93 6.11 16.91
CA LYS A 83 -14.36 6.88 15.73
C LYS A 83 -13.73 6.30 14.48
N GLU A 84 -14.48 6.34 13.39
CA GLU A 84 -14.03 5.92 12.06
C GLU A 84 -13.79 7.16 11.20
N ILE A 85 -12.68 7.14 10.46
CA ILE A 85 -12.32 8.15 9.47
C ILE A 85 -11.72 7.47 8.25
N PHE A 86 -11.60 8.20 7.14
CA PHE A 86 -10.91 7.74 5.95
C PHE A 86 -9.69 8.62 5.67
N LEU A 87 -8.58 7.97 5.32
CA LEU A 87 -7.33 8.58 4.89
C LEU A 87 -6.96 8.05 3.51
N THR A 88 -6.03 8.71 2.84
CA THR A 88 -5.41 8.27 1.59
C THR A 88 -3.98 7.80 1.84
N TYR A 89 -3.46 7.00 0.93
CA TYR A 89 -2.06 6.56 0.89
C TYR A 89 -1.62 6.32 -0.56
N PRO A 90 -0.31 6.41 -0.88
CA PRO A 90 0.16 6.15 -2.24
C PRO A 90 0.12 4.66 -2.54
N ILE A 91 -0.08 4.28 -3.79
CA ILE A 91 -0.07 2.88 -4.23
C ILE A 91 1.16 2.60 -5.10
N GLU A 92 1.70 1.40 -4.94
CA GLU A 92 2.57 0.78 -5.95
C GLU A 92 1.78 -0.29 -6.70
N ILE A 93 2.14 -0.55 -7.95
CA ILE A 93 1.52 -1.54 -8.82
C ILE A 93 2.56 -2.62 -9.08
N GLY A 94 2.21 -3.85 -8.71
CA GLY A 94 3.02 -5.03 -9.00
C GLY A 94 2.54 -5.71 -10.28
N VAL A 95 3.49 -6.10 -11.12
CA VAL A 95 3.28 -6.96 -12.28
C VAL A 95 3.97 -8.28 -11.99
N PHE A 96 3.20 -9.36 -12.01
CA PHE A 96 3.65 -10.69 -11.63
C PHE A 96 3.45 -11.65 -12.78
N ILE A 97 4.37 -12.59 -12.95
CA ILE A 97 4.16 -13.75 -13.81
C ILE A 97 3.96 -15.00 -12.97
N SER A 98 3.03 -15.84 -13.40
CA SER A 98 2.73 -17.11 -12.74
C SER A 98 2.80 -18.27 -13.71
N SER A 99 3.37 -19.38 -13.22
CA SER A 99 3.36 -20.68 -13.88
C SER A 99 2.88 -21.72 -12.88
N GLY A 100 1.61 -22.10 -12.97
CA GLY A 100 0.94 -22.91 -11.95
C GLY A 100 0.81 -22.13 -10.64
N THR A 101 1.38 -22.67 -9.55
CA THR A 101 1.36 -22.04 -8.22
C THR A 101 2.56 -21.15 -7.93
N VAL A 102 3.57 -21.15 -8.81
CA VAL A 102 4.79 -20.36 -8.64
C VAL A 102 4.57 -18.98 -9.25
N VAL A 103 4.89 -17.95 -8.47
CA VAL A 103 4.71 -16.54 -8.85
C VAL A 103 6.03 -15.80 -8.69
N GLU A 104 6.36 -14.96 -9.67
CA GLU A 104 7.55 -14.12 -9.69
C GLU A 104 7.21 -12.67 -10.05
N VAL A 105 8.01 -11.73 -9.53
CA VAL A 105 7.81 -10.29 -9.78
C VAL A 105 8.47 -9.89 -11.10
N LEU A 106 7.65 -9.51 -12.09
CA LEU A 106 8.15 -8.94 -13.35
C LEU A 106 8.48 -7.46 -13.21
N ASP A 107 7.65 -6.68 -12.54
CA ASP A 107 7.91 -5.26 -12.35
C ASP A 107 7.15 -4.71 -11.15
N ILE A 108 7.63 -3.60 -10.63
CA ILE A 108 6.93 -2.78 -9.66
C ILE A 108 7.08 -1.35 -10.13
N PHE A 109 6.01 -0.58 -10.15
CA PHE A 109 6.04 0.85 -10.44
C PHE A 109 5.00 1.61 -9.63
N THR A 110 5.05 2.94 -9.66
CA THR A 110 4.05 3.81 -9.02
C THR A 110 3.85 5.04 -9.88
N LEU A 111 2.64 5.56 -9.87
CA LEU A 111 2.31 6.87 -10.45
C LEU A 111 2.28 7.98 -9.38
N ALA A 112 2.37 7.61 -8.10
CA ALA A 112 2.38 8.54 -6.98
C ALA A 112 3.80 8.97 -6.63
N ARG A 113 3.98 10.27 -6.35
CA ARG A 113 5.26 10.78 -5.86
C ARG A 113 5.47 10.40 -4.40
N GLN A 114 6.42 9.51 -4.16
CA GLN A 114 6.78 9.06 -2.80
C GLN A 114 8.04 9.78 -2.29
N LYS A 115 8.05 10.09 -0.98
CA LYS A 115 9.20 10.68 -0.29
C LYS A 115 9.50 9.89 0.99
N PHE A 116 10.69 10.09 1.53
CA PHE A 116 11.04 9.58 2.86
C PHE A 116 10.98 10.69 3.90
N THR A 117 10.71 10.32 5.14
CA THR A 117 10.81 11.17 6.32
C THR A 117 11.39 10.38 7.49
N LEU A 118 11.79 11.09 8.54
CA LEU A 118 12.16 10.48 9.82
C LEU A 118 11.02 10.68 10.81
N TYR A 119 10.55 9.59 11.42
CA TYR A 119 9.59 9.59 12.51
C TYR A 119 10.30 9.40 13.85
N GLY A 120 10.14 10.37 14.76
CA GLY A 120 10.83 10.39 16.05
C GLY A 120 12.07 11.29 16.05
N ASP A 121 12.94 11.11 17.04
CA ASP A 121 14.12 11.95 17.19
C ASP A 121 15.27 11.53 16.24
N PRO A 122 16.22 12.44 15.94
CA PRO A 122 17.35 12.12 15.04
C PRO A 122 18.24 10.94 15.44
N ARG A 123 18.24 10.50 16.71
CA ARG A 123 19.10 9.41 17.18
C ARG A 123 18.43 8.05 17.11
N ASN A 124 17.14 7.96 17.45
CA ASN A 124 16.41 6.68 17.54
C ASN A 124 15.16 6.61 16.63
N GLY A 125 14.98 7.61 15.77
CA GLY A 125 13.85 7.67 14.86
C GLY A 125 13.86 6.54 13.82
N VAL A 126 12.71 6.37 13.19
CA VAL A 126 12.46 5.35 12.18
C VAL A 126 12.23 6.03 10.84
N ILE A 127 12.91 5.57 9.79
CA ILE A 127 12.67 6.07 8.43
C ILE A 127 11.29 5.59 8.00
N CYS A 128 10.47 6.48 7.45
CA CYS A 128 9.14 6.16 6.93
C CYS A 128 9.00 6.66 5.48
N LYS A 129 8.18 5.97 4.69
CA LYS A 129 7.53 6.58 3.53
C LYS A 129 6.60 7.67 4.03
N TYR A 130 6.68 8.84 3.45
CA TYR A 130 5.85 9.98 3.81
C TYR A 130 4.67 10.11 2.86
N TRP A 131 3.49 10.30 3.43
CA TRP A 131 2.28 10.71 2.73
C TRP A 131 1.54 11.78 3.53
N SER A 132 0.90 12.72 2.83
CA SER A 132 0.00 13.69 3.45
C SER A 132 -1.42 13.39 2.98
N SER A 133 -2.35 13.28 3.92
CA SER A 133 -3.74 12.98 3.63
C SER A 133 -4.67 14.00 4.26
N ASN A 134 -5.72 14.38 3.53
CA ASN A 134 -6.91 14.94 4.15
C ASN A 134 -7.57 13.90 5.07
N VAL A 135 -8.34 14.38 6.04
CA VAL A 135 -9.24 13.53 6.83
C VAL A 135 -10.66 13.62 6.30
N TYR A 136 -11.23 12.47 5.93
CA TYR A 136 -12.59 12.37 5.40
C TYR A 136 -13.50 11.62 6.38
N SER A 137 -14.76 12.05 6.45
CA SER A 137 -15.84 11.38 7.21
C SER A 137 -16.56 10.30 6.41
N SER A 138 -16.25 10.17 5.12
CA SER A 138 -16.80 9.19 4.19
C SER A 138 -15.73 8.79 3.17
N LEU A 139 -15.91 7.65 2.51
CA LEU A 139 -15.03 7.17 1.44
C LEU A 139 -14.77 8.25 0.37
N PRO A 140 -13.52 8.74 0.21
CA PRO A 140 -13.19 9.70 -0.82
C PRO A 140 -13.10 9.04 -2.21
N ALA A 141 -13.37 9.83 -3.25
CA ALA A 141 -13.06 9.43 -4.62
C ALA A 141 -11.58 9.72 -4.90
N VAL A 142 -10.85 8.69 -5.31
CA VAL A 142 -9.41 8.75 -5.62
C VAL A 142 -9.12 8.03 -6.94
N ASP A 143 -7.99 8.34 -7.57
CA ASP A 143 -7.50 7.53 -8.70
C ASP A 143 -6.88 6.23 -8.17
N PRO A 144 -7.46 5.05 -8.44
CA PRO A 144 -6.96 3.78 -7.92
C PRO A 144 -5.56 3.41 -8.38
N LEU A 145 -5.03 4.04 -9.45
CA LEU A 145 -3.67 3.80 -9.93
C LEU A 145 -2.62 4.65 -9.19
N CYS A 146 -3.06 5.67 -8.46
CA CYS A 146 -2.20 6.59 -7.72
C CYS A 146 -2.37 6.42 -6.20
N GLU A 147 -3.61 6.35 -5.72
CA GLU A 147 -3.95 6.44 -4.30
C GLU A 147 -4.95 5.37 -3.88
N GLY A 148 -4.80 4.91 -2.65
CA GLY A 148 -5.75 4.02 -1.99
C GLY A 148 -6.34 4.68 -0.75
N VAL A 149 -7.37 4.05 -0.20
CA VAL A 149 -8.08 4.52 1.00
C VAL A 149 -7.80 3.64 2.20
N ILE A 150 -7.48 4.24 3.34
CA ILE A 150 -7.45 3.56 4.65
C ILE A 150 -8.73 3.93 5.40
N GLU A 151 -9.59 2.95 5.68
CA GLU A 151 -10.64 3.08 6.69
C GLU A 151 -10.00 2.85 8.07
N LEU A 152 -9.85 3.93 8.84
CA LEU A 152 -9.14 3.92 10.11
C LEU A 152 -10.13 4.01 11.28
N SER A 153 -10.16 2.96 12.09
CA SER A 153 -10.87 2.95 13.39
C SER A 153 -9.93 3.41 14.50
N ILE A 154 -10.14 4.62 15.02
CA ILE A 154 -9.36 5.20 16.10
C ILE A 154 -10.10 5.01 17.42
N THR A 155 -9.48 4.34 18.38
CA THR A 155 -10.01 4.11 19.72
C THR A 155 -9.15 4.81 20.77
N ASN A 156 -9.72 5.81 21.45
CA ASN A 156 -9.09 6.44 22.60
C ASN A 156 -9.47 5.70 23.89
N THR A 157 -8.53 4.90 24.42
CA THR A 157 -8.76 4.15 25.67
C THR A 157 -8.44 4.96 26.94
N THR A 158 -8.01 6.21 26.78
CA THR A 158 -7.66 7.09 27.89
C THR A 158 -8.86 7.85 28.43
N ARG A 159 -8.66 8.57 29.54
CA ARG A 159 -9.66 9.45 30.16
C ARG A 159 -9.55 10.91 29.71
N GLU A 160 -8.69 11.20 28.74
CA GLU A 160 -8.36 12.55 28.29
C GLU A 160 -8.59 12.71 26.78
N TRP A 161 -8.82 13.94 26.35
CA TRP A 161 -8.85 14.26 24.92
C TRP A 161 -7.45 14.10 24.34
N VAL A 162 -7.33 13.41 23.21
CA VAL A 162 -6.04 13.19 22.53
C VAL A 162 -6.03 13.87 21.18
N LYS A 163 -4.91 14.53 20.84
CA LYS A 163 -4.71 15.23 19.57
C LYS A 163 -3.94 14.33 18.60
N VAL A 164 -4.58 13.81 17.56
CA VAL A 164 -3.90 13.00 16.56
C VAL A 164 -3.53 13.86 15.34
N THR A 165 -2.27 13.82 14.93
CA THR A 165 -1.76 14.53 13.73
C THR A 165 -1.03 13.64 12.75
N LYS A 166 -0.72 12.40 13.16
CA LYS A 166 0.04 11.42 12.37
C LYS A 166 -0.51 10.02 12.62
N ALA A 167 -0.37 9.15 11.65
CA ALA A 167 -0.55 7.71 11.80
C ALA A 167 0.63 7.00 11.14
N VAL A 168 1.31 6.10 11.85
CA VAL A 168 2.44 5.35 11.31
C VAL A 168 2.08 3.89 11.26
N PHE A 169 2.18 3.27 10.08
CA PHE A 169 1.79 1.89 9.83
C PHE A 169 2.98 1.05 9.40
N ASN A 170 2.98 -0.23 9.72
CA ASN A 170 3.95 -1.20 9.22
C ASN A 170 3.35 -1.97 8.03
N ALA A 171 3.98 -1.87 6.87
CA ALA A 171 3.54 -2.45 5.60
C ALA A 171 3.38 -3.96 5.66
N TYR A 172 4.14 -4.66 6.51
CA TYR A 172 3.96 -6.11 6.69
C TYR A 172 2.58 -6.51 7.22
N GLY A 173 1.89 -5.58 7.89
CA GLY A 173 0.51 -5.79 8.32
C GLY A 173 -0.52 -5.47 7.25
N MET A 174 -0.20 -4.71 6.21
CA MET A 174 -1.19 -4.18 5.26
C MET A 174 -1.99 -5.31 4.60
N LYS A 175 -3.31 -5.13 4.55
CA LYS A 175 -4.27 -6.02 3.89
C LYS A 175 -5.03 -5.23 2.84
N MET A 176 -4.45 -5.17 1.65
CA MET A 176 -5.01 -4.40 0.53
C MET A 176 -6.09 -5.19 -0.19
N TYR A 177 -7.20 -4.53 -0.45
CA TYR A 177 -8.30 -5.03 -1.27
C TYR A 177 -8.57 -4.05 -2.40
N TYR A 178 -9.01 -4.54 -3.55
CA TYR A 178 -9.28 -3.69 -4.71
C TYR A 178 -10.47 -4.18 -5.54
N ASN A 179 -11.06 -3.25 -6.28
CA ASN A 179 -11.98 -3.49 -7.38
C ASN A 179 -11.66 -2.50 -8.50
N ASP A 180 -12.51 -2.41 -9.52
CA ASP A 180 -12.28 -1.51 -10.66
C ASP A 180 -12.35 -0.02 -10.27
N ALA A 181 -12.99 0.31 -9.16
CA ALA A 181 -13.23 1.68 -8.72
C ALA A 181 -12.20 2.19 -7.70
N ARG A 182 -11.64 1.33 -6.85
CA ARG A 182 -10.72 1.73 -5.78
C ARG A 182 -9.87 0.60 -5.24
N VAL A 183 -8.82 1.02 -4.53
CA VAL A 183 -8.00 0.18 -3.66
C VAL A 183 -8.17 0.69 -2.23
N ALA A 184 -8.41 -0.21 -1.28
CA ALA A 184 -8.63 0.16 0.10
C ALA A 184 -8.12 -0.90 1.09
N MET A 185 -7.95 -0.48 2.34
CA MET A 185 -7.64 -1.35 3.46
C MET A 185 -8.30 -0.84 4.75
N LYS A 186 -8.45 -1.74 5.72
CA LYS A 186 -8.93 -1.43 7.07
C LYS A 186 -7.79 -1.41 8.06
N ALA A 187 -7.72 -0.37 8.87
CA ALA A 187 -6.71 -0.23 9.91
C ALA A 187 -7.33 0.18 11.25
N THR A 188 -6.59 -0.07 12.32
CA THR A 188 -6.95 0.35 13.67
C THR A 188 -5.84 1.20 14.27
N MET A 189 -6.23 2.13 15.13
CA MET A 189 -5.32 2.89 16.00
C MET A 189 -5.87 2.85 17.42
N LYS A 190 -5.17 2.18 18.33
CA LYS A 190 -5.51 2.12 19.75
C LYS A 190 -4.62 3.06 20.54
N ILE A 191 -5.16 4.20 20.95
CA ILE A 191 -4.48 5.19 21.78
C ILE A 191 -4.57 4.75 23.24
N MET A 192 -3.43 4.71 23.91
CA MET A 192 -3.22 4.24 25.28
C MET A 192 -2.58 5.35 26.13
N HIS A 193 -2.47 5.08 27.44
CA HIS A 193 -1.83 6.01 28.38
C HIS A 193 -0.36 6.29 27.99
N GLY A 194 0.13 7.47 28.36
CA GLY A 194 1.51 7.89 28.07
C GLY A 194 1.72 8.44 26.66
N LYS A 195 0.65 8.84 25.95
CA LYS A 195 0.69 9.30 24.55
C LYS A 195 1.33 8.27 23.62
N ILE A 196 0.88 7.02 23.76
CA ILE A 196 1.31 5.91 22.92
C ILE A 196 0.08 5.43 22.14
N ALA A 197 0.23 5.15 20.86
CA ALA A 197 -0.79 4.44 20.09
C ALA A 197 -0.19 3.21 19.42
N GLU A 198 -0.97 2.14 19.36
CA GLU A 198 -0.68 0.96 18.54
C GLU A 198 -1.50 1.05 17.26
N THR A 199 -0.88 0.85 16.10
CA THR A 199 -1.57 0.71 14.82
C THR A 199 -1.43 -0.69 14.27
N ASP A 200 -2.50 -1.21 13.66
CA ASP A 200 -2.54 -2.52 13.02
C ASP A 200 -3.55 -2.53 11.86
N PHE A 201 -3.61 -3.62 11.13
CA PHE A 201 -4.53 -3.82 10.02
C PHE A 201 -5.53 -4.94 10.27
N VAL A 202 -6.68 -4.84 9.60
CA VAL A 202 -7.73 -5.86 9.63
C VAL A 202 -7.77 -6.53 8.26
N ASP A 203 -7.73 -7.87 8.27
CA ASP A 203 -7.86 -8.68 7.04
C ASP A 203 -9.32 -8.78 6.60
N ALA A 204 -9.87 -7.64 6.17
CA ALA A 204 -11.23 -7.55 5.66
C ALA A 204 -11.35 -6.42 4.62
N PRO A 205 -12.20 -6.59 3.59
CA PRO A 205 -12.44 -5.53 2.63
C PRO A 205 -13.27 -4.38 3.26
N VAL A 206 -13.12 -3.18 2.68
CA VAL A 206 -13.94 -2.01 3.01
C VAL A 206 -15.36 -2.16 2.43
N GLU A 207 -15.48 -2.70 1.22
CA GLU A 207 -16.75 -2.93 0.53
C GLU A 207 -16.90 -4.38 0.06
N GLN A 208 -18.14 -4.85 -0.10
CA GLN A 208 -18.39 -6.16 -0.69
C GLN A 208 -17.89 -6.22 -2.14
N GLY A 209 -17.40 -7.38 -2.56
CA GLY A 209 -16.94 -7.64 -3.92
C GLY A 209 -15.49 -7.23 -4.22
N MET A 210 -14.77 -6.63 -3.26
CA MET A 210 -13.34 -6.36 -3.42
C MET A 210 -12.51 -7.65 -3.38
N LYS A 211 -11.49 -7.73 -4.24
CA LYS A 211 -10.53 -8.83 -4.30
C LYS A 211 -9.34 -8.51 -3.41
N LYS A 212 -8.85 -9.50 -2.66
CA LYS A 212 -7.62 -9.33 -1.88
C LYS A 212 -6.42 -9.25 -2.82
N SER A 213 -5.52 -8.32 -2.55
CA SER A 213 -4.27 -8.18 -3.27
C SER A 213 -3.25 -9.22 -2.83
N MET A 214 -2.41 -9.66 -3.76
CA MET A 214 -1.26 -10.50 -3.43
C MET A 214 -0.20 -9.65 -2.72
N GLU A 215 0.17 -10.08 -1.52
CA GLU A 215 1.10 -9.39 -0.62
C GLU A 215 2.55 -9.72 -1.02
N LEU A 216 3.40 -8.70 -1.22
CA LEU A 216 4.71 -8.94 -1.84
C LEU A 216 5.68 -9.74 -0.97
N TYR A 217 5.64 -9.56 0.35
CA TYR A 217 6.51 -10.30 1.26
C TYR A 217 6.23 -11.82 1.20
N THR A 218 5.01 -12.22 0.85
CA THR A 218 4.64 -13.62 0.60
C THR A 218 5.32 -14.14 -0.67
N ALA A 219 5.30 -13.36 -1.75
CA ALA A 219 6.01 -13.70 -2.99
C ALA A 219 7.54 -13.78 -2.77
N LYS A 220 8.10 -12.86 -1.97
CA LYS A 220 9.53 -12.82 -1.61
C LYS A 220 9.93 -13.84 -0.51
N LYS A 221 8.99 -14.62 0.04
CA LYS A 221 9.23 -15.60 1.12
C LYS A 221 9.94 -15.01 2.36
N LEU A 222 9.62 -13.77 2.72
CA LEU A 222 10.22 -13.09 3.87
C LEU A 222 9.52 -13.49 5.17
N THR A 223 10.31 -13.73 6.24
CA THR A 223 9.78 -13.96 7.58
C THR A 223 9.38 -12.65 8.25
N VAL A 224 8.08 -12.48 8.50
CA VAL A 224 7.55 -11.30 9.20
C VAL A 224 7.54 -11.54 10.71
N THR A 225 8.20 -10.66 11.47
CA THR A 225 8.29 -10.75 12.93
C THR A 225 7.25 -9.91 13.66
N SER A 226 6.72 -8.87 13.04
CA SER A 226 5.62 -8.04 13.56
C SER A 226 4.88 -7.32 12.43
N THR A 227 3.56 -7.22 12.56
CA THR A 227 2.67 -6.44 11.69
C THR A 227 2.26 -5.11 12.31
N LYS A 228 2.45 -4.96 13.61
CA LYS A 228 2.03 -3.81 14.41
C LYS A 228 3.12 -2.74 14.48
N PHE A 229 2.71 -1.52 14.76
CA PHE A 229 3.63 -0.43 15.09
C PHE A 229 3.18 0.31 16.35
N LEU A 230 4.14 0.66 17.20
CA LEU A 230 3.91 1.43 18.42
C LEU A 230 4.46 2.85 18.23
N MET A 231 3.59 3.84 18.28
CA MET A 231 3.90 5.23 17.96
C MET A 231 3.76 6.13 19.20
N GLY A 232 4.74 7.02 19.45
CA GLY A 232 4.73 7.97 20.57
C GLY A 232 4.75 9.46 20.21
N TRP A 233 4.70 9.80 18.93
CA TRP A 233 4.73 11.17 18.40
C TRP A 233 3.51 11.42 17.51
N GLY A 234 2.99 12.65 17.55
CA GLY A 234 1.76 13.01 16.84
C GLY A 234 0.47 12.70 17.61
N LEU A 235 0.57 12.60 18.95
CA LEU A 235 -0.49 12.36 19.95
C LEU A 235 -0.57 13.49 21.02
#